data_AF-A0AAW8JPK5-F1
#
_entry.id   AF-A0AAW8JPK5-F1
#
_cell.length_a   1.000
_cell.length_b   1.000
_cell.length_c   1.000
_cell.angle_alpha   90.00
_cell.angle_beta   90.00
_cell.angle_gamma   90.00
#
_symmetry.space_group_name_H-M   'P 1'
#
loop_
_entity.id
_entity.type
_entity.pdbx_description
1 polymer ?
#
loop_
_entity_poly.entity_id
_entity_poly.type
_entity_poly.pdbx_seq_one_letter_code
_entity_poly.pdbx_strand_id
1 'polypeptide(L)'
;MGDGQTWHPFGYANFLDLSENPNETARLHNNIFLRAGRNTLMEFWKQQEQDGVAHITLNLKPTRRPANEVLQELIEEVVPHFNNN
;
A
#
# COMPACT_ATOMS: atom_id res chain seq x y z
N MET A 1 -1.19 25.98 -5.50
CA MET A 1 -1.43 24.72 -6.25
C MET A 1 -0.94 24.96 -7.68
N GLY A 2 -0.33 23.97 -8.33
CA GLY A 2 0.48 24.14 -9.55
C GLY A 2 -0.24 24.75 -10.75
N ASP A 3 0.54 25.08 -11.78
CA ASP A 3 0.12 25.68 -13.06
C ASP A 3 -0.79 24.80 -13.94
N GLY A 4 -1.09 23.56 -13.50
CA GLY A 4 -1.86 22.57 -14.27
C GLY A 4 -1.11 22.00 -15.48
N GLN A 5 0.13 22.42 -15.72
CA GLN A 5 0.97 22.00 -16.85
C GLN A 5 2.18 21.17 -16.38
N THR A 6 2.66 21.46 -15.18
CA THR A 6 3.77 20.74 -14.55
C THR A 6 3.21 19.59 -13.72
N TRP A 7 3.66 18.36 -13.99
CA TRP A 7 3.32 17.19 -13.19
C TRP A 7 3.98 17.28 -11.81
N HIS A 8 3.18 17.19 -10.76
CA HIS A 8 3.62 17.20 -9.37
C HIS A 8 3.19 15.88 -8.72
N PRO A 9 4.07 14.86 -8.64
CA PRO A 9 3.69 13.57 -8.06
C PRO A 9 3.33 13.72 -6.59
N PHE A 10 2.16 13.21 -6.23
CA PHE A 10 1.79 13.05 -4.84
C PHE A 10 2.20 11.67 -4.36
N GLY A 11 2.76 11.60 -3.15
CA GLY A 11 3.03 10.34 -2.48
C GLY A 11 2.91 10.49 -0.98
N TYR A 12 2.68 9.36 -0.30
CA TYR A 12 2.49 9.35 1.15
C TYR A 12 3.11 8.10 1.78
N ALA A 13 3.33 8.16 3.10
CA ALA A 13 3.82 7.05 3.89
C ALA A 13 2.67 6.43 4.70
N ASN A 14 2.65 5.10 4.81
CA ASN A 14 1.64 4.36 5.56
C ASN A 14 2.28 3.33 6.48
N PHE A 15 1.79 3.22 7.70
CA PHE A 15 2.07 2.09 8.57
C PHE A 15 1.16 0.93 8.20
N LEU A 16 1.75 -0.20 7.84
CA LEU A 16 1.01 -1.35 7.33
C LEU A 16 1.20 -2.58 8.23
N ASP A 17 0.08 -3.18 8.62
CA ASP A 17 0.00 -4.55 9.13
C ASP A 17 -0.63 -5.44 8.05
N LEU A 18 0.19 -6.19 7.31
CA LEU A 18 -0.30 -7.12 6.29
C LEU A 18 -0.88 -8.38 6.94
N SER A 19 -2.16 -8.62 6.70
CA SER A 19 -2.85 -9.81 7.22
C SER A 19 -2.36 -11.10 6.57
N GLU A 20 -2.44 -12.21 7.30
CA GLU A 20 -2.31 -13.56 6.76
C GLU A 20 -3.49 -13.97 5.87
N ASN A 21 -4.68 -13.40 6.12
CA ASN A 21 -5.83 -13.59 5.23
C ASN A 21 -5.72 -12.61 4.05
N PRO A 22 -5.51 -13.09 2.81
CA PRO A 22 -5.32 -12.23 1.65
C PRO A 22 -6.51 -11.33 1.33
N ASN A 23 -7.71 -11.69 1.80
CA ASN A 23 -8.96 -10.99 1.56
C ASN A 23 -9.49 -10.26 2.82
N GLU A 24 -8.66 -10.06 3.86
CA GLU A 24 -9.08 -9.29 5.03
C GLU A 24 -9.40 -7.84 4.64
N THR A 25 -10.63 -7.41 4.93
CA THR A 25 -11.11 -6.04 4.65
C THR A 25 -10.21 -5.00 5.30
N ALA A 26 -9.98 -3.88 4.61
CA ALA A 26 -9.17 -2.79 5.12
C ALA A 26 -9.80 -2.15 6.38
N ARG A 27 -8.99 -2.00 7.43
CA ARG A 27 -9.35 -1.36 8.69
C ARG A 27 -8.24 -0.46 9.18
N LEU A 28 -8.59 0.74 9.61
CA LEU A 28 -7.68 1.62 10.31
C LEU A 28 -7.66 1.26 11.79
N HIS A 29 -6.50 0.87 12.31
CA HIS A 29 -6.34 0.51 13.71
C HIS A 29 -5.82 1.70 14.51
N ASN A 30 -6.57 2.08 15.56
CA ASN A 30 -6.27 3.16 16.49
C ASN A 30 -5.93 4.50 15.81
N ASN A 31 -6.42 4.73 14.58
CA ASN A 31 -6.07 5.87 13.74
C ASN A 31 -4.57 6.00 13.43
N ILE A 32 -3.81 4.91 13.53
CA ILE A 32 -2.34 4.91 13.41
C ILE A 32 -1.86 4.10 12.21
N PHE A 33 -2.40 2.90 11.98
CA PHE A 33 -1.93 2.01 10.93
C PHE A 33 -3.07 1.29 10.21
N LEU A 34 -2.85 1.00 8.93
CA LEU A 34 -3.76 0.23 8.11
C LEU A 34 -3.49 -1.26 8.29
N ARG A 35 -4.56 -2.05 8.49
CA ARG A 35 -4.52 -3.50 8.40
C ARG A 35 -5.45 -3.98 7.30
N ALA A 36 -4.95 -4.87 6.45
CA ALA A 36 -5.70 -5.43 5.33
C ALA A 36 -4.99 -6.69 4.80
N GLY A 37 -5.73 -7.50 4.05
CA GLY A 37 -5.16 -8.54 3.21
C GLY A 37 -4.59 -7.97 1.91
N ARG A 38 -3.66 -8.69 1.27
CA ARG A 38 -2.99 -8.22 0.06
C ARG A 38 -3.93 -7.91 -1.10
N ASN A 39 -5.00 -8.67 -1.29
CA ASN A 39 -5.95 -8.45 -2.39
C ASN A 39 -6.72 -7.14 -2.19
N THR A 40 -7.19 -6.91 -0.97
CA THR A 40 -7.87 -5.66 -0.59
C THR A 40 -6.92 -4.45 -0.67
N LEU A 41 -5.63 -4.61 -0.31
CA LEU A 41 -4.63 -3.55 -0.49
C LEU A 41 -4.40 -3.22 -1.96
N MET A 42 -4.29 -4.24 -2.82
CA MET A 42 -4.11 -4.04 -4.25
C MET A 42 -5.27 -3.27 -4.87
N GLU A 43 -6.52 -3.63 -4.55
CA GLU A 43 -7.70 -2.89 -4.99
C GLU A 43 -7.66 -1.42 -4.53
N PHE A 44 -7.32 -1.21 -3.25
CA PHE A 44 -7.22 0.14 -2.68
C PHE A 44 -6.11 0.98 -3.32
N TRP A 45 -4.93 0.40 -3.58
CA TRP A 45 -3.83 1.09 -4.23
C TRP A 45 -4.07 1.32 -5.72
N LYS A 46 -4.79 0.42 -6.41
CA LYS A 46 -5.24 0.64 -7.78
C LYS A 46 -6.19 1.82 -7.91
N GLN A 47 -7.09 2.00 -6.94
CA GLN A 47 -7.92 3.20 -6.90
C GLN A 47 -7.08 4.47 -6.68
N GLN A 48 -6.13 4.43 -5.74
CA GLN A 48 -5.27 5.59 -5.48
C GLN A 48 -4.35 5.95 -6.64
N GLU A 49 -3.86 4.95 -7.38
CA GLU A 49 -3.13 5.16 -8.63
C GLU A 49 -3.99 5.93 -9.65
N GLN A 50 -5.27 5.58 -9.79
CA GLN A 50 -6.23 6.32 -10.64
C GLN A 50 -6.50 7.73 -10.14
N ASP A 51 -6.47 7.94 -8.82
CA ASP A 51 -6.64 9.25 -8.18
C ASP A 51 -5.37 10.12 -8.26
N GLY A 52 -4.28 9.60 -8.83
CA GLY A 52 -3.03 10.33 -9.08
C GLY A 52 -1.95 10.18 -8.02
N VAL A 53 -2.09 9.20 -7.10
CA VAL A 53 -1.00 8.85 -6.18
C VAL A 53 0.12 8.15 -6.97
N ALA A 54 1.30 8.75 -6.96
CA ALA A 54 2.47 8.30 -7.71
C ALA A 54 3.42 7.40 -6.88
N HIS A 55 3.41 7.53 -5.54
CA HIS A 55 4.30 6.74 -4.68
C HIS A 55 3.71 6.47 -3.30
N ILE A 56 3.92 5.26 -2.79
CA ILE A 56 3.52 4.87 -1.44
C ILE A 56 4.74 4.25 -0.74
N THR A 57 5.11 4.80 0.42
CA THR A 57 6.15 4.21 1.28
C THR A 57 5.51 3.43 2.42
N LEU A 58 5.96 2.19 2.65
CA LEU A 58 5.39 1.31 3.66
C LEU A 58 6.30 1.21 4.89
N ASN A 59 5.73 1.39 6.07
CA ASN A 59 6.38 1.11 7.34
C ASN A 59 5.79 -0.18 7.94
N LEU A 60 6.60 -1.23 8.00
CA LEU A 60 6.18 -2.56 8.46
C LEU A 60 6.29 -2.74 9.99
N LYS A 61 6.62 -1.70 10.77
CA LYS A 61 6.68 -1.76 12.24
C LYS A 61 5.43 -2.37 12.92
N PRO A 62 4.19 -2.16 12.45
CA PRO A 62 3.00 -2.71 13.10
C PRO A 62 2.76 -4.19 12.79
N THR A 63 3.49 -4.77 11.83
CA THR A 63 3.21 -6.14 11.40
C THR A 63 3.43 -7.16 12.51
N ARG A 64 2.56 -8.17 12.55
CA ARG A 64 2.64 -9.27 13.54
C ARG A 64 3.47 -10.45 13.05
N ARG A 65 3.68 -10.54 11.74
CA ARG A 65 4.46 -11.61 11.08
C ARG A 65 5.94 -11.21 11.02
N PRO A 66 6.86 -12.15 10.77
CA PRO A 66 8.24 -11.80 10.45
C PRO A 66 8.30 -10.80 9.28
N ALA A 67 8.98 -9.67 9.46
CA ALA A 67 8.98 -8.59 8.47
C ALA A 67 9.56 -9.02 7.10
N ASN A 68 10.49 -9.98 7.09
CA ASN A 68 11.03 -10.58 5.88
C ASN A 68 9.98 -11.37 5.09
N GLU A 69 9.07 -12.10 5.76
CA GLU A 69 7.99 -12.82 5.10
C GLU A 69 6.96 -11.88 4.51
N VAL A 70 6.63 -10.80 5.23
CA VAL A 70 5.73 -9.75 4.74
C VAL A 70 6.34 -9.05 3.54
N LEU A 71 7.62 -8.70 3.60
CA LEU A 71 8.33 -8.09 2.48
C LEU A 71 8.38 -9.02 1.27
N GLN A 72 8.66 -10.31 1.47
CA GLN A 72 8.65 -11.30 0.39
C GLN A 72 7.28 -11.39 -0.28
N GLU A 73 6.20 -11.49 0.51
CA GLU A 73 4.84 -11.52 -0.03
C GLU A 73 4.50 -10.25 -0.80
N LEU A 74 4.89 -9.07 -0.31
CA LEU A 74 4.70 -7.82 -1.05
C LEU A 74 5.45 -7.83 -2.39
N ILE A 75 6.70 -8.30 -2.41
CA ILE A 75 7.53 -8.37 -3.62
C ILE A 75 6.96 -9.36 -4.64
N GLU A 76 6.52 -10.54 -4.20
CA GLU A 76 6.07 -11.61 -5.09
C GLU A 76 4.63 -11.41 -5.56
N GLU A 77 3.74 -10.98 -4.67
CA GLU A 77 2.29 -10.99 -4.94
C GLU A 77 1.75 -9.60 -5.24
N VAL A 78 2.39 -8.52 -4.78
CA VAL A 78 1.83 -7.17 -4.88
C VAL A 78 2.57 -6.31 -5.90
N VAL A 79 3.89 -6.17 -5.78
CA VAL A 79 4.72 -5.33 -6.67
C VAL A 79 4.51 -5.61 -8.16
N PRO A 80 4.35 -6.85 -8.65
CA PRO A 80 4.15 -7.12 -10.08
C PRO A 80 2.92 -6.43 -10.68
N HIS A 81 1.91 -6.09 -9.86
CA HIS A 81 0.69 -5.42 -10.30
C HIS A 81 0.84 -3.90 -10.50
N PHE A 82 1.95 -3.32 -10.05
CA PHE A 82 2.25 -1.87 -10.15
C PHE A 82 3.49 -1.58 -11.01
N ASN A 83 4.00 -2.59 -11.71
CA ASN A 83 5.28 -2.52 -12.43
C ASN A 83 5.14 -2.15 -13.92
N ASN A 84 4.12 -1.35 -14.27
CA ASN A 84 3.93 -0.91 -15.64
C ASN A 84 4.81 0.31 -15.93
N ASN A 85 5.86 0.08 -16.72
CA ASN A 85 6.63 1.10 -17.45
C ASN A 85 5.77 1.84 -18.46
#